data_AF-A0A0F3P8E7-F1
#
_entry.id   AF-A0A0F3P8E7-F1
#
_cell.length_a   1.000
_cell.length_b   1.000
_cell.length_c   1.000
_cell.angle_alpha   90.00
_cell.angle_beta   90.00
_cell.angle_gamma   90.00
#
_symmetry.space_group_name_H-M   'P 1'
#
loop_
_entity.id
_entity.type
_entity.pdbx_description
1 polymer ?
#
loop_
_entity_poly.entity_id
_entity_poly.type
_entity_poly.pdbx_seq_one_letter_code
_entity_poly.pdbx_strand_id
1 'polypeptide(L)'
;MTKQLKHDSLAKTIMSDPVAAQEFLEYYLPMNFKSLIDLSQIKVEQESYIEESLKKKYSDIVYRVATKKHGNAFIYILIEAQSTVDY
;
A
#
# COMPACT_ATOMS: atom_id res chain seq x y z
N MET A 1 -17.06 -6.16 16.11
CA MET A 1 -15.91 -5.38 16.60
C MET A 1 -14.69 -5.86 15.84
N THR A 2 -14.15 -5.06 14.92
CA THR A 2 -12.93 -5.41 14.20
C THR A 2 -11.80 -5.46 15.22
N LYS A 3 -11.21 -6.64 15.41
CA LYS A 3 -10.08 -6.84 16.31
C LYS A 3 -8.88 -6.16 15.65
N GLN A 4 -8.62 -4.91 15.98
CA GLN A 4 -7.42 -4.20 15.54
C GLN A 4 -6.23 -4.91 16.19
N LEU A 5 -5.56 -5.77 15.43
CA LEU A 5 -4.43 -6.52 15.95
C LEU A 5 -3.27 -5.53 16.05
N LYS A 6 -2.49 -5.58 17.15
CA LYS A 6 -1.26 -4.77 17.28
C LYS A 6 -0.30 -4.95 16.09
N HIS A 7 -0.44 -6.05 15.35
CA HIS A 7 0.30 -6.37 14.14
C HIS A 7 -0.09 -5.52 12.92
N ASP A 8 -1.34 -5.06 12.82
CA ASP A 8 -1.78 -4.21 11.70
C ASP A 8 -1.03 -2.87 11.73
N SER A 9 -0.86 -2.29 12.92
CA SER A 9 -0.05 -1.08 13.10
C SER A 9 1.40 -1.26 12.66
N LEU A 10 1.99 -2.44 12.88
CA LEU A 10 3.37 -2.72 12.49
C LEU A 10 3.52 -2.81 10.97
N ALA A 11 2.59 -3.50 10.29
CA ALA A 11 2.56 -3.54 8.83
C ALA A 11 2.42 -2.13 8.24
N LYS A 12 1.51 -1.32 8.82
CA LYS A 12 1.33 0.07 8.42
C LYS A 12 2.58 0.93 8.64
N THR A 13 3.28 0.75 9.77
CA THR A 13 4.54 1.46 10.04
C THR A 13 5.61 1.10 9.03
N ILE A 14 5.83 -0.19 8.75
CA ILE A 14 6.82 -0.64 7.76
C ILE A 14 6.48 -0.06 6.40
N MET A 15 5.22 -0.17 5.98
CA MET A 15 4.78 0.25 4.64
C MET A 15 4.62 1.78 4.49
N SER A 16 4.75 2.53 5.58
CA SER A 16 4.90 4.00 5.52
C SER A 16 6.32 4.42 5.15
N ASP A 17 7.30 3.53 5.26
CA ASP A 17 8.66 3.77 4.78
C ASP A 17 8.69 3.63 3.23
N PRO A 18 9.14 4.67 2.50
CA PRO A 18 9.16 4.65 1.04
C PRO A 18 10.05 3.56 0.45
N VAL A 19 11.15 3.19 1.12
CA VAL A 19 12.07 2.16 0.64
C VAL A 19 11.39 0.79 0.76
N ALA A 20 10.81 0.49 1.92
CA ALA A 20 10.07 -0.75 2.13
C ALA A 20 8.89 -0.89 1.15
N ALA A 21 8.14 0.20 0.93
CA ALA A 21 7.04 0.23 -0.03
C ALA A 21 7.50 -0.01 -1.48
N GLN A 22 8.62 0.60 -1.88
CA GLN A 22 9.22 0.40 -3.20
C GLN A 22 9.64 -1.07 -3.38
N GLU A 23 10.41 -1.63 -2.45
CA GLU A 23 10.87 -3.02 -2.50
C GLU A 23 9.70 -4.00 -2.56
N PHE A 24 8.67 -3.78 -1.76
CA PHE A 24 7.45 -4.58 -1.75
C PHE A 24 6.77 -4.57 -3.14
N LEU A 25 6.57 -3.38 -3.72
CA LEU A 25 5.93 -3.26 -5.03
C LEU A 25 6.81 -3.77 -6.17
N GLU A 26 8.12 -3.61 -6.10
CA GLU A 26 9.03 -4.21 -7.07
C GLU A 26 8.94 -5.73 -7.07
N TYR A 27 8.79 -6.34 -5.89
CA TYR A 27 8.68 -7.78 -5.75
C TYR A 27 7.32 -8.32 -6.21
N TYR A 28 6.22 -7.75 -5.72
CA TYR A 28 4.87 -8.32 -5.90
C TYR A 28 4.13 -7.81 -7.14
N LEU A 29 4.48 -6.63 -7.68
CA LEU A 29 3.76 -6.07 -8.82
C LEU A 29 4.20 -6.77 -10.12
N PRO A 30 3.25 -7.24 -10.96
CA PRO A 30 3.59 -7.87 -12.23
C PRO A 30 4.37 -6.95 -13.18
N MET A 31 5.23 -7.52 -14.03
CA MET A 31 6.12 -6.76 -14.92
C MET A 31 5.38 -5.81 -15.88
N ASN A 32 4.20 -6.19 -16.36
CA ASN A 32 3.39 -5.32 -17.22
C ASN A 32 2.99 -4.03 -16.50
N PHE A 33 2.67 -4.06 -15.20
CA PHE A 33 2.38 -2.85 -14.44
C PHE A 33 3.63 -2.03 -14.14
N LYS A 34 4.73 -2.68 -13.73
CA LYS A 34 6.03 -2.01 -13.50
C LYS A 34 6.55 -1.29 -14.75
N SER A 35 6.19 -1.75 -15.94
CA SER A 35 6.54 -1.08 -17.20
C SER A 35 5.83 0.26 -17.40
N LEU A 36 4.71 0.51 -16.70
CA LEU A 36 3.86 1.69 -16.87
C LEU A 36 4.14 2.80 -15.85
N ILE A 37 4.74 2.46 -14.72
CA ILE A 37 4.96 3.35 -13.57
C ILE A 37 6.44 3.51 -13.22
N ASP A 38 6.77 4.59 -12.52
CA ASP A 38 8.06 4.85 -11.92
C ASP A 38 7.95 4.71 -10.39
N LEU A 39 8.51 3.61 -9.88
CA LEU A 39 8.50 3.29 -8.45
C LEU A 39 9.59 4.06 -7.67
N SER A 40 10.55 4.70 -8.34
CA SER A 40 11.62 5.48 -7.67
C SER A 40 11.13 6.76 -7.02
N GLN A 41 9.90 7.19 -7.33
CA GLN A 41 9.26 8.40 -6.82
C GLN A 41 7.95 8.07 -6.08
N ILE A 42 7.91 6.91 -5.41
CA ILE A 42 6.75 6.51 -4.63
C ILE A 42 6.52 7.46 -3.45
N LYS A 43 5.27 7.93 -3.31
CA LYS A 43 4.86 8.77 -2.19
C LYS A 43 3.69 8.13 -1.48
N VAL A 44 3.81 7.97 -0.17
CA VAL A 44 2.69 7.55 0.67
C VAL A 44 1.71 8.72 0.74
N GLU A 45 0.49 8.50 0.26
CA GLU A 45 -0.60 9.46 0.45
C GLU A 45 -1.26 9.16 1.79
N GLN A 46 -1.18 10.12 2.72
CA GLN A 46 -1.93 10.03 3.97
C GLN A 46 -3.44 9.98 3.68
N GLU A 47 -4.17 9.36 4.61
CA GLU A 47 -5.58 8.94 4.59
C GLU A 47 -6.62 10.01 4.13
N SER A 48 -6.18 11.23 3.87
CA SER A 48 -6.94 12.33 3.29
C SER A 48 -7.44 12.06 1.85
N TYR A 49 -6.81 11.14 1.10
CA TYR A 49 -7.23 10.78 -0.28
C TYR A 49 -8.02 9.46 -0.37
N ILE A 50 -8.21 8.79 0.76
CA ILE A 50 -8.93 7.52 0.85
C ILE A 50 -10.41 7.86 1.07
N GLU A 51 -11.30 7.43 0.17
CA GLU A 51 -12.74 7.58 0.35
C GLU A 51 -13.16 7.08 1.75
N GLU A 52 -14.11 7.75 2.41
CA GLU A 52 -14.55 7.37 3.76
C GLU A 52 -15.00 5.90 3.87
N SER A 53 -15.47 5.32 2.77
CA SER A 53 -15.82 3.90 2.62
C SER A 53 -14.64 2.94 2.85
N LEU A 54 -13.42 3.38 2.54
CA LEU A 54 -12.18 2.62 2.60
C LEU A 54 -11.39 2.87 3.90
N LYS A 55 -11.86 3.73 4.81
CA LYS A 55 -11.08 4.16 5.99
C LYS A 55 -11.06 3.20 7.17
N LYS A 56 -11.85 2.12 7.18
CA LYS A 56 -12.36 1.59 8.45
C LYS A 56 -12.17 0.13 8.80
N LYS A 57 -11.36 -0.67 8.08
CA LYS A 57 -11.17 -2.07 8.53
C LYS A 57 -9.76 -2.66 8.47
N TYR A 58 -8.78 -2.04 7.80
CA TYR A 58 -7.49 -2.69 7.56
C TYR A 58 -6.32 -1.69 7.52
N SER A 59 -5.10 -2.19 7.31
CA SER A 59 -3.95 -1.33 7.00
C SER A 59 -4.04 -0.87 5.55
N ASP A 60 -5.01 0.01 5.30
CA ASP A 60 -5.26 0.64 4.02
C ASP A 60 -4.16 1.66 3.74
N ILE A 61 -3.37 1.45 2.70
CA ILE A 61 -2.29 2.37 2.28
C ILE A 61 -2.45 2.69 0.81
N VAL A 62 -2.39 3.98 0.49
CA VAL A 62 -2.39 4.46 -0.90
C VAL A 62 -1.05 5.10 -1.19
N TYR A 63 -0.48 4.74 -2.34
CA TYR A 63 0.71 5.36 -2.89
C TYR A 63 0.36 6.13 -4.15
N ARG A 64 0.96 7.31 -4.31
CA ARG A 64 1.04 8.01 -5.58
C ARG A 64 2.37 7.67 -6.24
N VAL A 65 2.32 7.30 -7.52
CA VAL A 65 3.49 7.04 -8.36
C VAL A 65 3.37 7.80 -9.67
N ALA A 66 4.50 8.21 -10.23
CA ALA A 66 4.51 8.78 -11.57
C ALA A 66 4.33 7.67 -12.61
N THR A 67 3.66 7.99 -13.72
CA THR A 67 3.58 7.11 -14.88
C THR A 67 4.66 7.47 -15.90
N LYS A 68 5.17 6.48 -16.62
CA LYS A 68 6.21 6.70 -17.64
C LYS A 68 5.72 7.48 -18.86
N LYS A 69 4.41 7.60 -19.05
CA LYS A 69 3.77 8.33 -20.17
C LYS A 69 3.29 9.75 -19.78
N HIS A 70 3.83 10.31 -18.70
CA HIS A 70 3.42 11.57 -18.08
C HIS A 70 2.01 11.50 -17.45
N GLY A 71 1.96 11.58 -16.12
CA GLY A 71 0.73 11.46 -15.33
C GLY A 71 1.01 10.79 -13.99
N ASN A 72 0.00 10.70 -13.12
CA ASN A 72 0.10 9.99 -11.84
C ASN A 72 -0.80 8.75 -11.86
N ALA A 73 -0.36 7.69 -11.19
CA ALA A 73 -1.17 6.54 -10.85
C ALA A 73 -1.22 6.38 -9.33
N PHE A 74 -2.27 5.71 -8.86
CA PHE A 74 -2.45 5.40 -7.45
C PHE A 74 -2.44 3.88 -7.27
N ILE A 75 -1.69 3.42 -6.28
CA ILE A 75 -1.64 2.02 -5.87
C ILE A 75 -2.25 1.93 -4.49
N TYR A 76 -3.36 1.21 -4.38
CA TYR A 76 -3.97 0.89 -3.10
C TYR A 76 -3.56 -0.52 -2.69
N ILE A 77 -3.07 -0.66 -1.46
CA ILE A 77 -2.71 -1.93 -0.86
C ILE A 77 -3.57 -2.15 0.38
N LEU A 78 -4.15 -3.34 0.43
CA LEU A 78 -4.81 -3.89 1.58
C LEU A 78 -3.87 -4.90 2.24
N ILE A 79 -3.50 -4.67 3.50
CA ILE A 79 -2.66 -5.60 4.27
C ILE A 79 -3.41 -6.06 5.51
N GLU A 80 -3.50 -7.38 5.65
CA GLU A 80 -4.12 -8.06 6.77
C GLU A 80 -3.07 -8.95 7.45
N ALA A 81 -2.81 -8.72 8.74
CA ALA A 81 -1.92 -9.58 9.50
C ALA A 81 -2.72 -10.75 10.10
N GLN A 82 -2.57 -11.94 9.53
CA GLN A 82 -3.16 -13.16 10.08
C GLN A 82 -2.22 -13.79 11.12
N SER A 83 -2.58 -13.69 12.39
CA SER A 83 -1.79 -14.26 13.51
C SER A 83 -2.15 -15.70 13.87
N THR A 84 -3.25 -16.22 13.32
CA THR A 84 -3.72 -17.60 13.53
C THR A 84 -4.22 -18.16 12.21
N VAL A 85 -3.82 -19.40 11.91
CA VAL A 85 -4.27 -20.13 10.71
C VAL A 85 -5.80 -20.27 10.75
N ASP A 86 -6.49 -19.81 9.72
CA ASP A 86 -7.90 -20.13 9.52
C ASP A 86 -7.98 -21.62 9.12
N TYR A 87 -8.57 -22.42 10.00
CA TYR A 87 -8.93 -23.82 9.75
C TYR A 87 -10.27 -23.90 9.03
#